data_AF-A0A4P7KRM1-F1
#
_entry.id   AF-A0A4P7KRM1-F1
#
_cell.length_a   1.000
_cell.length_b   1.000
_cell.length_c   1.000
_cell.angle_alpha   90.00
_cell.angle_beta   90.00
_cell.angle_gamma   90.00
#
_symmetry.space_group_name_H-M   'P 1'
#
loop_
_entity.id
_entity.type
_entity.pdbx_description
1 polymer ?
#
loop_
_entity_poly.entity_id
_entity_poly.type
_entity_poly.pdbx_seq_one_letter_code
_entity_poly.pdbx_strand_id
1 'polypeptide(L)'
;MSKAFFDNDTINNVIKNYLDRELAVFGEFRYAYIILNKRNPAELFAITNYPDQWVEIYKERNYQQIDPVVIFALNRVSPFEWDESLSINSNVDFSKIFDISKDYNVVNGYTFVLHDYNNRLAMLSIMMVSSEVVEIKKKIKEHKNDLHMLLLDVHEKITSLYREMIRQNYQNPASGKECFSPRENEILYWASMGKTYSEIATILGIKLGTVKFHIGSVVKKLGVMNAKHAIRLGVELQLIKPVSK
;
A
#
# COMPACT_ATOMS: atom_id res chain seq x y z
N MET A 1 -12.92 14.61 1.12
CA MET A 1 -11.51 14.53 0.71
C MET A 1 -11.02 13.14 1.07
N SER A 2 -10.55 12.37 0.08
CA SER A 2 -9.90 11.07 0.33
C SER A 2 -8.73 11.30 1.27
N LYS A 3 -8.61 10.55 2.38
CA LYS A 3 -7.36 10.48 3.14
C LYS A 3 -6.25 10.11 2.16
N ALA A 4 -5.12 10.82 2.21
CA ALA A 4 -4.06 10.59 1.24
C ALA A 4 -3.39 9.23 1.48
N PHE A 5 -2.99 8.58 0.39
CA PHE A 5 -2.40 7.26 0.37
C PHE A 5 -0.94 7.38 0.86
N PHE A 6 -0.64 6.85 2.05
CA PHE A 6 0.70 6.91 2.69
C PHE A 6 1.26 8.35 2.83
N ASP A 7 0.53 9.22 3.53
CA ASP A 7 0.78 10.67 3.65
C ASP A 7 1.55 11.15 4.90
N ASN A 8 2.11 10.24 5.68
CA ASN A 8 2.84 10.58 6.90
C ASN A 8 4.36 10.60 6.68
N ASP A 9 4.94 11.81 6.60
CA ASP A 9 6.37 12.01 6.35
C ASP A 9 7.28 11.35 7.40
N THR A 10 6.88 11.34 8.67
CA THR A 10 7.67 10.70 9.74
C THR A 10 7.80 9.20 9.50
N ILE A 11 6.69 8.50 9.23
CA ILE A 11 6.70 7.07 8.91
C ILE A 11 7.49 6.84 7.61
N ASN A 12 7.24 7.65 6.58
CA ASN A 12 7.90 7.50 5.28
C ASN A 12 9.42 7.66 5.39
N ASN A 13 9.91 8.60 6.20
CA ASN A 13 11.34 8.79 6.49
C ASN A 13 11.94 7.62 7.27
N VAL A 14 11.22 7.06 8.25
CA VAL A 14 11.66 5.86 8.97
C VAL A 14 11.84 4.68 8.01
N ILE A 15 10.92 4.51 7.06
CA ILE A 15 10.99 3.45 6.06
C ILE A 15 12.12 3.71 5.06
N LYS A 16 12.30 4.95 4.61
CA LYS A 16 13.41 5.33 3.73
C LYS A 16 14.77 5.03 4.38
N ASN A 17 14.98 5.47 5.61
CA ASN A 17 16.23 5.21 6.34
C ASN A 17 16.47 3.72 6.57
N TYR A 18 15.41 2.95 6.81
CA TYR A 18 15.49 1.49 6.91
C TYR A 18 15.91 0.87 5.57
N LEU A 19 15.24 1.21 4.48
CA LEU A 19 15.59 0.77 3.12
C LEU A 19 17.04 1.10 2.76
N ASP A 20 17.45 2.36 2.94
CA ASP A 20 18.81 2.83 2.62
C ASP A 20 19.86 2.01 3.38
N ARG A 21 19.62 1.74 4.68
CA ARG A 21 20.53 0.95 5.51
C ARG A 21 20.62 -0.51 5.09
N GLU A 22 19.49 -1.18 4.85
CA GLU A 22 19.48 -2.60 4.51
C GLU A 22 20.02 -2.85 3.09
N LEU A 23 19.75 -1.94 2.13
CA LEU A 23 20.29 -2.06 0.78
C LEU A 23 21.81 -1.84 0.73
N ALA A 24 22.34 -0.94 1.57
CA ALA A 24 23.78 -0.66 1.63
C ALA A 24 24.64 -1.89 1.98
N VAL A 25 24.05 -2.92 2.61
CA VAL A 25 24.74 -4.20 2.90
C VAL A 25 25.10 -4.96 1.63
N PHE A 26 24.27 -4.84 0.58
CA PHE A 26 24.45 -5.55 -0.69
C PHE A 26 25.19 -4.72 -1.74
N GLY A 27 25.24 -3.41 -1.57
CA GLY A 27 25.96 -2.47 -2.42
C GLY A 27 25.24 -1.13 -2.57
N GLU A 28 25.87 -0.22 -3.30
CA GLU A 28 25.24 1.04 -3.66
C GLU A 28 24.26 0.81 -4.82
N PHE A 29 22.97 1.03 -4.55
CA PHE A 29 21.91 0.85 -5.53
C PHE A 29 21.09 2.12 -5.68
N ARG A 30 20.76 2.45 -6.93
CA ARG A 30 19.61 3.31 -7.23
C ARG A 30 18.35 2.45 -7.19
N TYR A 31 17.37 2.86 -6.39
CA TYR A 31 16.17 2.07 -6.20
C TYR A 31 14.91 2.92 -6.14
N ALA A 32 13.78 2.29 -6.44
CA ALA A 32 12.45 2.79 -6.15
C ALA A 32 11.63 1.70 -5.46
N TYR A 33 11.19 1.98 -4.24
CA TYR A 33 10.16 1.21 -3.54
C TYR A 33 8.80 1.85 -3.80
N ILE A 34 7.91 1.12 -4.46
CA ILE A 34 6.62 1.62 -4.93
C ILE A 34 5.50 0.79 -4.32
N ILE A 35 4.42 1.43 -3.88
CA ILE A 35 3.17 0.78 -3.52
C ILE A 35 2.07 1.35 -4.42
N LEU A 36 1.33 0.47 -5.10
CA LEU A 36 0.22 0.81 -5.98
C LEU A 36 -1.07 0.15 -5.46
N ASN A 37 -2.15 0.92 -5.34
CA ASN A 37 -3.47 0.34 -5.12
C ASN A 37 -4.04 -0.22 -6.43
N LYS A 38 -4.25 -1.54 -6.51
CA LYS A 38 -4.73 -2.18 -7.74
C LYS A 38 -6.18 -1.81 -8.10
N ARG A 39 -6.97 -1.29 -7.14
CA ARG A 39 -8.35 -0.83 -7.41
C ARG A 39 -8.41 0.61 -7.88
N ASN A 40 -7.45 1.41 -7.46
CA ASN A 40 -7.34 2.81 -7.83
C ASN A 40 -5.88 3.14 -8.16
N PRO A 41 -5.42 2.92 -9.39
CA PRO A 41 -4.02 3.14 -9.78
C PRO A 41 -3.54 4.59 -9.66
N ALA A 42 -4.44 5.55 -9.44
CA ALA A 42 -4.06 6.93 -9.09
C ALA A 42 -3.48 7.03 -7.65
N GLU A 43 -3.77 6.06 -6.79
CA GLU A 43 -3.15 5.92 -5.47
C GLU A 43 -1.80 5.18 -5.60
N LEU A 44 -0.76 5.98 -5.80
CA LEU A 44 0.64 5.57 -5.90
C LEU A 44 1.43 6.20 -4.76
N PHE A 45 2.23 5.38 -4.08
CA PHE A 45 3.22 5.82 -3.11
C PHE A 45 4.60 5.35 -3.54
N ALA A 46 5.62 6.18 -3.33
CA ALA A 46 6.99 5.83 -3.69
C ALA A 46 7.98 6.39 -2.65
N ILE A 47 8.95 5.56 -2.28
CA ILE A 47 10.18 5.92 -1.58
C ILE A 47 11.33 5.58 -2.52
N THR A 48 12.25 6.52 -2.70
CA THR A 48 13.30 6.39 -3.71
C THR A 48 14.50 7.23 -3.33
N ASN A 49 15.67 6.86 -3.84
CA ASN A 49 16.88 7.69 -3.82
C ASN A 49 17.20 8.31 -5.19
N TYR A 50 16.24 8.29 -6.13
CA TYR A 50 16.28 9.10 -7.35
C TYR A 50 16.21 10.60 -7.08
N PRO A 51 16.70 11.44 -8.02
CA PRO A 51 16.40 12.86 -8.02
C PRO A 51 14.88 13.09 -8.01
N ASP A 52 14.43 14.00 -7.14
CA ASP A 52 13.01 14.27 -6.90
C ASP A 52 12.25 14.66 -8.18
N GLN A 53 12.92 15.35 -9.12
CA GLN A 53 12.33 15.84 -10.37
C GLN A 53 11.69 14.72 -11.22
N TRP A 54 12.32 13.55 -11.33
CA TRP A 54 11.73 12.44 -12.10
C TRP A 54 10.49 11.87 -11.41
N VAL A 55 10.53 11.77 -10.09
CA VAL A 55 9.43 11.24 -9.26
C VAL A 55 8.20 12.13 -9.38
N GLU A 56 8.40 13.44 -9.36
CA GLU A 56 7.34 14.44 -9.55
C GLU A 56 6.71 14.31 -10.93
N ILE A 57 7.52 14.33 -12.00
CA ILE A 57 7.04 14.17 -13.39
C ILE A 57 6.24 12.87 -13.54
N TYR A 58 6.75 11.77 -12.98
CA TYR A 58 6.11 10.47 -13.05
C TYR A 58 4.72 10.47 -12.41
N LYS A 59 4.60 11.09 -11.22
CA LYS A 59 3.32 11.24 -10.50
C LYS A 59 2.35 12.16 -11.23
N GLU A 60 2.80 13.35 -11.63
CA GLU A 60 1.95 14.35 -12.31
C GLU A 60 1.35 13.83 -13.61
N ARG A 61 2.12 13.05 -14.37
CA ARG A 61 1.70 12.49 -15.66
C ARG A 61 1.02 11.13 -15.56
N ASN A 62 0.81 10.62 -14.35
CA ASN A 62 0.22 9.30 -14.09
C ASN A 62 0.91 8.16 -14.85
N TYR A 63 2.24 8.21 -14.95
CA TYR A 63 3.00 7.27 -15.75
C TYR A 63 2.88 5.82 -15.28
N GLN A 64 2.49 5.56 -14.03
CA GLN A 64 2.18 4.22 -13.54
C GLN A 64 1.12 3.47 -14.36
N GLN A 65 0.25 4.17 -15.08
CA GLN A 65 -0.81 3.55 -15.90
C GLN A 65 -0.28 3.03 -17.25
N ILE A 66 0.85 3.56 -17.70
CA ILE A 66 1.48 3.23 -18.97
C ILE A 66 2.90 2.70 -18.79
N ASP A 67 3.36 2.51 -17.56
CA ASP A 67 4.67 1.98 -17.26
C ASP A 67 4.66 0.45 -17.50
N PRO A 68 5.43 -0.05 -18.47
CA PRO A 68 5.47 -1.47 -18.77
C PRO A 68 6.01 -2.29 -17.58
N VAL A 69 6.90 -1.75 -16.75
CA VAL A 69 7.38 -2.44 -15.54
C VAL A 69 6.23 -2.65 -14.55
N VAL A 70 5.36 -1.64 -14.37
CA VAL A 70 4.17 -1.75 -13.51
C VAL A 70 3.16 -2.73 -14.09
N ILE A 71 2.88 -2.65 -15.39
CA ILE A 71 1.92 -3.52 -16.08
C ILE A 71 2.36 -5.00 -16.03
N PHE A 72 3.64 -5.27 -16.22
CA PHE A 72 4.20 -6.62 -16.07
C PHE A 72 4.14 -7.07 -14.61
N ALA A 73 4.48 -6.22 -13.65
CA ALA A 73 4.42 -6.53 -12.22
C ALA A 73 2.99 -6.82 -11.73
N LEU A 74 1.97 -6.21 -12.32
CA LEU A 74 0.56 -6.48 -11.99
C LEU A 74 0.13 -7.91 -12.28
N ASN A 75 0.77 -8.57 -13.26
CA ASN A 75 0.36 -9.88 -13.78
C ASN A 75 1.35 -11.01 -13.40
N ARG A 76 2.20 -10.82 -12.39
CA ARG A 76 3.19 -11.82 -11.98
C ARG A 76 3.54 -11.75 -10.50
N VAL A 77 4.05 -12.86 -9.97
CA VAL A 77 4.53 -12.97 -8.59
C VAL A 77 6.05 -13.06 -8.47
N SER A 78 6.76 -13.36 -9.57
CA SER A 78 8.21 -13.54 -9.54
C SER A 78 8.95 -12.23 -9.86
N PRO A 79 10.14 -12.01 -9.26
CA PRO A 79 11.02 -10.92 -9.68
C PRO A 79 11.44 -11.04 -11.15
N PHE A 80 11.83 -9.93 -11.77
CA PHE A 80 12.24 -9.90 -13.17
C PHE A 80 13.18 -8.77 -13.55
N GLU A 81 13.99 -9.05 -14.56
CA GLU A 81 14.80 -8.08 -15.27
C GLU A 81 13.97 -7.39 -16.36
N TRP A 82 14.22 -6.11 -16.59
CA TRP A 82 13.60 -5.32 -17.64
C TRP A 82 14.59 -4.33 -18.25
N ASP A 83 14.36 -4.02 -19.51
CA ASP A 83 15.03 -3.00 -20.32
C ASP A 83 14.04 -2.50 -21.39
N GLU A 84 14.50 -1.70 -22.36
CA GLU A 84 13.68 -1.20 -23.47
C GLU A 84 13.00 -2.34 -24.27
N SER A 85 13.57 -3.54 -24.31
CA SER A 85 12.99 -4.70 -25.02
C SER A 85 11.70 -5.23 -24.36
N LEU A 86 11.42 -4.85 -23.11
CA LEU A 86 10.16 -5.20 -22.44
C LEU A 86 8.96 -4.62 -23.20
N SER A 87 9.14 -3.46 -23.85
CA SER A 87 8.11 -2.81 -24.67
C SER A 87 7.86 -3.54 -26.00
N ILE A 88 8.91 -4.12 -26.60
CA ILE A 88 8.87 -4.82 -27.90
C ILE A 88 7.96 -6.06 -27.84
N ASN A 89 7.81 -6.67 -26.67
CA ASN A 89 6.99 -7.86 -26.46
C ASN A 89 5.53 -7.55 -26.08
N SER A 90 5.09 -6.30 -26.19
CA SER A 90 3.75 -5.87 -25.81
C SER A 90 3.01 -5.21 -26.98
N ASN A 91 1.70 -5.41 -27.07
CA ASN A 91 0.85 -4.80 -28.12
C ASN A 91 0.59 -3.29 -27.89
N VAL A 92 1.35 -2.65 -27.00
CA VAL A 92 1.16 -1.26 -26.59
C VAL A 92 2.50 -0.53 -26.76
N ASP A 93 2.48 0.61 -27.42
CA ASP A 93 3.68 1.42 -27.64
C ASP A 93 4.11 2.13 -26.34
N PHE A 94 5.09 1.53 -25.66
CA PHE A 94 5.71 2.10 -24.46
C PHE A 94 7.03 2.83 -24.75
N SER A 95 7.41 3.06 -26.01
CA SER A 95 8.68 3.72 -26.36
C SER A 95 8.84 5.09 -25.69
N LYS A 96 7.75 5.85 -25.61
CA LYS A 96 7.73 7.22 -25.07
C LYS A 96 8.16 7.30 -23.59
N ILE A 97 7.83 6.33 -22.75
CA ILE A 97 8.23 6.40 -21.33
C ILE A 97 9.73 6.11 -21.20
N PHE A 98 10.24 5.13 -21.96
CA PHE A 98 11.66 4.80 -21.97
C PHE A 98 12.51 5.91 -22.58
N ASP A 99 12.02 6.61 -23.61
CA ASP A 99 12.73 7.73 -24.20
C ASP A 99 12.89 8.90 -23.22
N ILE A 100 11.84 9.21 -22.47
CA ILE A 100 11.91 10.26 -21.43
C ILE A 100 12.78 9.81 -20.25
N SER A 101 12.73 8.52 -19.90
CA SER A 101 13.44 7.99 -18.74
C SER A 101 14.96 7.83 -18.99
N LYS A 102 15.41 7.82 -20.25
CA LYS A 102 16.83 7.87 -20.65
C LYS A 102 17.53 9.12 -20.09
N ASP A 103 16.88 10.27 -20.11
CA ASP A 103 17.42 11.53 -19.56
C ASP A 103 17.70 11.44 -18.04
N TYR A 104 17.12 10.45 -17.36
CA TYR A 104 17.25 10.22 -15.93
C TYR A 104 18.04 8.94 -15.59
N ASN A 105 18.70 8.31 -16.57
CA ASN A 105 19.42 7.02 -16.44
C ASN A 105 18.55 5.85 -15.95
N VAL A 106 17.26 5.87 -16.28
CA VAL A 106 16.30 4.79 -15.99
C VAL A 106 16.08 4.01 -17.29
N VAL A 107 16.99 3.11 -17.62
CA VAL A 107 16.97 2.39 -18.92
C VAL A 107 16.76 0.89 -18.75
N ASN A 108 17.25 0.34 -17.64
CA ASN A 108 17.28 -1.08 -17.33
C ASN A 108 17.24 -1.26 -15.81
N GLY A 109 16.67 -2.37 -15.38
CA GLY A 109 16.54 -2.64 -13.96
C GLY A 109 16.02 -4.03 -13.67
N TYR A 110 15.89 -4.29 -12.38
CA TYR A 110 15.40 -5.53 -11.84
C TYR A 110 14.36 -5.22 -10.78
N THR A 111 13.16 -5.76 -10.95
CA THR A 111 12.02 -5.48 -10.08
C THR A 111 11.61 -6.71 -9.31
N PHE A 112 11.59 -6.59 -7.98
CA PHE A 112 10.98 -7.53 -7.07
C PHE A 112 9.50 -7.16 -6.87
N VAL A 113 8.64 -8.16 -6.77
CA VAL A 113 7.19 -8.00 -6.77
C VAL A 113 6.58 -8.64 -5.53
N LEU A 114 5.65 -7.93 -4.89
CA LEU A 114 4.86 -8.42 -3.76
C LEU A 114 3.40 -7.99 -3.95
N HIS A 115 2.47 -8.93 -3.78
CA HIS A 115 1.04 -8.63 -3.72
C HIS A 115 0.55 -8.81 -2.28
N ASP A 116 0.00 -7.76 -1.70
CA ASP A 116 -0.46 -7.79 -0.31
C ASP A 116 -1.93 -8.21 -0.18
N TYR A 117 -2.36 -8.44 1.06
CA TYR A 117 -3.74 -8.81 1.39
C TYR A 117 -4.75 -7.64 1.26
N ASN A 118 -4.28 -6.40 1.06
CA ASN A 118 -5.12 -5.21 0.85
C ASN A 118 -5.33 -4.89 -0.64
N ASN A 119 -5.00 -5.84 -1.54
CA ASN A 119 -5.08 -5.66 -2.98
C ASN A 119 -4.16 -4.53 -3.49
N ARG A 120 -2.98 -4.42 -2.89
CA ARG A 120 -1.89 -3.55 -3.33
C ARG A 120 -0.80 -4.37 -4.00
N LEU A 121 -0.07 -3.69 -4.87
CA LEU A 121 1.17 -4.17 -5.48
C LEU A 121 2.31 -3.36 -4.85
N ALA A 122 3.23 -4.04 -4.17
CA ALA A 122 4.49 -3.46 -3.72
C ALA A 122 5.61 -3.93 -4.65
N MET A 123 6.49 -3.00 -5.00
CA MET A 123 7.60 -3.22 -5.92
C MET A 123 8.87 -2.64 -5.32
N LEU A 124 9.96 -3.39 -5.41
CA LEU A 124 11.31 -2.85 -5.21
C LEU A 124 12.05 -2.96 -6.54
N SER A 125 12.24 -1.83 -7.20
CA SER A 125 12.94 -1.75 -8.48
C SER A 125 14.36 -1.25 -8.24
N ILE A 126 15.36 -2.07 -8.55
CA ILE A 126 16.79 -1.71 -8.53
C ILE A 126 17.23 -1.43 -9.96
N MET A 127 18.00 -0.36 -10.15
CA MET A 127 18.27 0.20 -11.47
C MET A 127 19.73 -0.09 -11.83
N MET A 128 19.95 -0.54 -13.06
CA MET A 128 21.26 -1.02 -13.49
C MET A 128 21.96 0.07 -14.30
N VAL A 129 22.50 1.09 -13.65
CA VAL A 129 23.16 2.21 -14.35
C VAL A 129 24.21 1.70 -15.35
N SER A 130 24.23 2.28 -16.55
CA SER A 130 24.97 1.78 -17.73
C SER A 130 26.45 1.49 -17.49
N SER A 131 27.13 2.26 -16.62
CA SER A 131 28.54 2.05 -16.26
C SER A 131 28.80 0.81 -15.39
N GLU A 132 27.79 0.30 -14.68
CA GLU A 132 27.93 -0.70 -13.62
C GLU A 132 26.98 -1.90 -13.77
N VAL A 133 26.30 -2.02 -14.91
CA VAL A 133 25.28 -3.05 -15.19
C VAL A 133 25.72 -4.45 -14.80
N VAL A 134 26.94 -4.85 -15.18
CA VAL A 134 27.45 -6.20 -14.96
C VAL A 134 27.63 -6.47 -13.46
N GLU A 135 28.16 -5.50 -12.71
CA GLU A 135 28.41 -5.64 -11.28
C GLU A 135 27.09 -5.64 -10.49
N ILE A 136 26.20 -4.70 -10.78
CA ILE A 136 24.87 -4.61 -10.15
C ILE A 136 24.08 -5.90 -10.40
N LYS A 137 24.06 -6.39 -11.65
CA LYS A 137 23.38 -7.64 -12.02
C LYS A 137 23.95 -8.84 -11.28
N LYS A 138 25.27 -8.90 -11.10
CA LYS A 138 25.93 -9.95 -10.31
C LYS A 138 25.47 -9.89 -8.85
N LYS A 139 25.51 -8.72 -8.20
CA LYS A 139 25.06 -8.53 -6.81
C LYS A 139 23.59 -8.90 -6.63
N ILE A 140 22.72 -8.47 -7.54
CA ILE A 140 21.29 -8.83 -7.51
C ILE A 140 21.10 -10.35 -7.61
N LYS A 141 21.86 -11.03 -8.47
CA LYS A 141 21.77 -12.49 -8.62
C LYS A 141 22.27 -13.23 -7.38
N GLU A 142 23.36 -12.77 -6.78
CA GLU A 142 23.95 -13.35 -5.57
C GLU A 142 23.03 -13.19 -4.36
N HIS A 143 22.38 -12.03 -4.22
CA HIS A 143 21.52 -11.68 -3.07
C HIS A 143 20.02 -11.68 -3.39
N LYS A 144 19.60 -12.39 -4.44
CA LYS A 144 18.22 -12.34 -4.96
C LYS A 144 17.17 -12.64 -3.88
N ASN A 145 17.42 -13.66 -3.06
CA ASN A 145 16.48 -14.07 -2.02
C ASN A 145 16.42 -13.03 -0.90
N ASP A 146 17.58 -12.52 -0.47
CA ASP A 146 17.67 -11.51 0.59
C ASP A 146 17.01 -10.19 0.17
N LEU A 147 17.22 -9.75 -1.08
CA LEU A 147 16.55 -8.57 -1.63
C LEU A 147 15.03 -8.75 -1.75
N HIS A 148 14.56 -9.96 -2.04
CA HIS A 148 13.12 -10.25 -2.04
C HIS A 148 12.54 -10.26 -0.62
N MET A 149 13.26 -10.84 0.35
CA MET A 149 12.89 -10.80 1.76
C MET A 149 12.85 -9.36 2.29
N LEU A 150 13.82 -8.52 1.87
CA LEU A 150 13.82 -7.10 2.21
C LEU A 150 12.53 -6.39 1.73
N LEU A 151 12.03 -6.70 0.53
CA LEU A 151 10.75 -6.16 0.07
C LEU A 151 9.59 -6.58 0.99
N LEU A 152 9.57 -7.83 1.46
CA LEU A 152 8.55 -8.29 2.43
C LEU A 152 8.64 -7.52 3.74
N ASP A 153 9.85 -7.42 4.31
CA ASP A 153 10.09 -6.81 5.62
C ASP A 153 9.75 -5.32 5.62
N VAL A 154 10.19 -4.60 4.57
CA VAL A 154 9.87 -3.18 4.36
C VAL A 154 8.37 -2.97 4.21
N HIS A 155 7.71 -3.84 3.44
CA HIS A 155 6.28 -3.72 3.17
C HIS A 155 5.43 -4.03 4.41
N GLU A 156 5.79 -5.04 5.18
CA GLU A 156 5.12 -5.33 6.46
C GLU A 156 5.34 -4.19 7.45
N LYS A 157 6.57 -3.66 7.56
CA LYS A 157 6.90 -2.56 8.46
C LYS A 157 6.12 -1.29 8.16
N ILE A 158 6.08 -0.84 6.90
CA ILE A 158 5.30 0.37 6.54
C ILE A 158 3.81 0.14 6.80
N THR A 159 3.30 -1.04 6.47
CA THR A 159 1.87 -1.35 6.65
C THR A 159 1.50 -1.42 8.14
N SER A 160 2.36 -1.97 9.00
CA SER A 160 2.16 -2.00 10.46
C SER A 160 2.15 -0.58 11.04
N LEU A 161 3.13 0.25 10.69
CA LEU A 161 3.22 1.63 11.20
C LEU A 161 1.99 2.46 10.80
N TYR A 162 1.52 2.35 9.55
CA TYR A 162 0.29 3.04 9.14
C TYR A 162 -0.95 2.47 9.81
N ARG A 163 -1.03 1.15 10.00
CA ARG A 163 -2.13 0.51 10.73
C ARG A 163 -2.18 1.00 12.18
N GLU A 164 -1.04 1.09 12.85
CA GLU A 164 -0.90 1.60 14.21
C GLU A 164 -1.27 3.09 14.31
N MET A 165 -0.77 3.93 13.39
CA MET A 165 -1.13 5.35 13.33
C MET A 165 -2.65 5.52 13.17
N ILE A 166 -3.25 4.78 12.23
CA ILE A 166 -4.69 4.85 12.01
C ILE A 166 -5.45 4.39 13.26
N ARG A 167 -5.02 3.29 13.90
CA ARG A 167 -5.61 2.83 15.16
C ARG A 167 -5.51 3.88 16.25
N GLN A 168 -4.36 4.49 16.45
CA GLN A 168 -4.17 5.54 17.46
C GLN A 168 -5.08 6.75 17.20
N ASN A 169 -5.24 7.16 15.94
CA ASN A 169 -6.17 8.23 15.57
C ASN A 169 -7.63 7.89 15.93
N TYR A 170 -8.03 6.62 15.82
CA TYR A 170 -9.37 6.16 16.21
C TYR A 170 -9.47 5.78 17.70
N GLN A 171 -8.36 5.56 18.40
CA GLN A 171 -8.29 5.18 19.82
C GLN A 171 -7.85 6.33 20.74
N ASN A 172 -7.75 7.56 20.22
CA ASN A 172 -7.11 8.74 20.82
C ASN A 172 -6.96 8.70 22.36
N PRO A 173 -5.75 8.35 22.87
CA PRO A 173 -5.49 8.20 24.31
C PRO A 173 -5.69 9.49 25.11
N ALA A 174 -5.53 10.65 24.47
CA ALA A 174 -5.75 11.96 25.11
C ALA A 174 -7.21 12.16 25.58
N SER A 175 -8.15 11.36 25.09
CA SER A 175 -9.56 11.40 25.48
C SER A 175 -9.99 10.19 26.33
N GLY A 176 -9.15 9.16 26.46
CA GLY A 176 -9.47 7.91 27.16
C GLY A 176 -10.71 7.17 26.64
N LYS A 177 -11.26 7.55 25.47
CA LYS A 177 -12.52 7.02 24.94
C LYS A 177 -12.28 6.10 23.76
N GLU A 178 -12.86 4.90 23.85
CA GLU A 178 -12.94 3.96 22.74
C GLU A 178 -13.64 4.60 21.52
N CYS A 179 -13.19 4.24 20.31
CA CYS A 179 -13.76 4.74 19.05
C CYS A 179 -15.29 4.58 19.01
N PHE A 180 -15.73 3.39 19.42
CA PHE A 180 -17.13 3.00 19.51
C PHE A 180 -17.51 2.86 20.98
N SER A 181 -18.72 3.29 21.32
CA SER A 181 -19.34 2.88 22.58
C SER A 181 -19.53 1.36 22.60
N PRO A 182 -19.67 0.72 23.78
CA PRO A 182 -19.91 -0.71 23.87
C PRO A 182 -21.06 -1.18 22.98
N ARG A 183 -22.16 -0.41 22.94
CA ARG A 183 -23.34 -0.73 22.12
C ARG A 183 -23.08 -0.58 20.62
N GLU A 184 -22.33 0.44 20.21
CA GLU A 184 -21.92 0.59 18.81
C GLU A 184 -21.01 -0.57 18.38
N ASN A 185 -20.09 -1.00 19.24
CA ASN A 185 -19.23 -2.15 18.97
C ASN A 185 -20.03 -3.45 18.84
N GLU A 186 -20.97 -3.73 19.74
CA GLU A 186 -21.84 -4.91 19.66
C GLU A 186 -22.62 -4.98 18.34
N ILE A 187 -23.26 -3.86 17.98
CA ILE A 187 -24.04 -3.78 16.74
C ILE A 187 -23.14 -3.95 15.52
N LEU A 188 -21.98 -3.30 15.51
CA LEU A 188 -21.04 -3.38 14.40
C LEU A 188 -20.42 -4.78 14.27
N TYR A 189 -20.17 -5.47 15.38
CA TYR A 189 -19.71 -6.86 15.41
C TYR A 189 -20.74 -7.81 14.79
N TRP A 190 -22.00 -7.77 15.21
CA TRP A 190 -23.00 -8.66 14.61
C TRP A 190 -23.23 -8.34 13.13
N ALA A 191 -23.17 -7.06 12.74
CA ALA A 191 -23.25 -6.65 11.35
C ALA A 191 -22.05 -7.17 10.53
N SER A 192 -20.83 -7.18 11.09
CA SER A 192 -19.64 -7.76 10.41
C SER A 192 -19.72 -9.27 10.28
N MET A 193 -20.42 -9.94 11.20
CA MET A 193 -20.77 -11.36 11.12
C MET A 193 -21.93 -11.68 10.15
N GLY A 194 -22.42 -10.68 9.42
CA GLY A 194 -23.44 -10.85 8.38
C GLY A 194 -24.89 -10.81 8.86
N LYS A 195 -25.16 -10.41 10.12
CA LYS A 195 -26.53 -10.28 10.63
C LYS A 195 -27.23 -9.04 10.07
N THR A 196 -28.50 -9.21 9.73
CA THR A 196 -29.39 -8.10 9.36
C THR A 196 -29.72 -7.24 10.57
N TYR A 197 -30.10 -5.98 10.37
CA TYR A 197 -30.45 -5.10 11.49
C TYR A 197 -31.61 -5.62 12.34
N SER A 198 -32.54 -6.36 11.74
CA SER A 198 -33.64 -7.02 12.46
C SER A 198 -33.12 -8.15 13.35
N GLU A 199 -32.23 -9.01 12.84
CA GLU A 199 -31.60 -10.04 13.66
C GLU A 199 -30.74 -9.45 14.78
N ILE A 200 -29.99 -8.38 14.51
CA ILE A 200 -29.19 -7.68 15.53
C ILE A 200 -30.10 -7.12 16.62
N ALA A 201 -31.22 -6.51 16.23
CA ALA A 201 -32.22 -6.00 17.17
C ALA A 201 -32.75 -7.12 18.08
N THR A 202 -33.04 -8.30 17.51
CA THR A 202 -33.44 -9.50 18.26
C THR A 202 -32.33 -10.00 19.18
N ILE A 203 -31.09 -10.13 18.69
CA ILE A 203 -29.94 -10.63 19.47
C ILE A 203 -29.65 -9.73 20.69
N LEU A 204 -29.70 -8.42 20.51
CA LEU A 204 -29.36 -7.44 21.54
C LEU A 204 -30.55 -6.98 22.39
N GLY A 205 -31.78 -7.45 22.09
CA GLY A 205 -32.99 -7.07 22.80
C GLY A 205 -33.36 -5.58 22.68
N ILE A 206 -33.09 -4.96 21.52
CA ILE A 206 -33.34 -3.53 21.25
C ILE A 206 -34.23 -3.32 20.04
N LYS A 207 -34.74 -2.10 19.84
CA LYS A 207 -35.55 -1.76 18.67
C LYS A 207 -34.70 -1.63 17.40
N LEU A 208 -35.25 -2.01 16.25
CA LEU A 208 -34.62 -1.83 14.93
C LEU A 208 -34.17 -0.38 14.67
N GLY A 209 -34.96 0.61 15.10
CA GLY A 209 -34.61 2.02 15.00
C GLY A 209 -33.33 2.37 15.77
N THR A 210 -33.11 1.76 16.93
CA THR A 210 -31.90 1.93 17.76
C THR A 210 -30.67 1.37 17.06
N VAL A 211 -30.80 0.21 16.39
CA VAL A 211 -29.72 -0.37 15.57
C VAL A 211 -29.32 0.59 14.45
N LYS A 212 -30.31 1.11 13.69
CA LYS A 212 -30.07 2.07 12.61
C LYS A 212 -29.42 3.36 13.11
N PHE A 213 -29.84 3.86 14.28
CA PHE A 213 -29.26 5.04 14.90
C PHE A 213 -27.77 4.86 15.21
N HIS A 214 -27.39 3.77 15.90
CA HIS A 214 -25.99 3.50 16.23
C HIS A 214 -25.13 3.25 14.99
N ILE A 215 -25.64 2.55 13.99
CA ILE A 215 -24.94 2.41 12.71
C ILE A 215 -24.70 3.78 12.06
N GLY A 216 -25.70 4.68 12.09
CA GLY A 216 -25.53 6.06 11.61
C GLY A 216 -24.43 6.81 12.36
N SER A 217 -24.35 6.65 13.68
CA SER A 217 -23.26 7.21 14.49
C SER A 217 -21.90 6.63 14.13
N VAL A 218 -21.78 5.31 13.93
CA VAL A 218 -20.54 4.66 13.47
C VAL A 218 -20.11 5.20 12.11
N VAL A 219 -21.04 5.30 11.15
CA VAL A 219 -20.78 5.85 9.80
C VAL A 219 -20.21 7.27 9.90
N LYS A 220 -20.78 8.12 10.77
CA LYS A 220 -20.28 9.48 11.02
C LYS A 220 -18.89 9.47 11.68
N LYS A 221 -18.69 8.66 12.72
CA LYS A 221 -17.41 8.54 13.45
C LYS A 221 -16.26 8.07 12.55
N LEU A 222 -16.54 7.15 11.63
CA LEU A 222 -15.56 6.66 10.67
C LEU A 222 -15.37 7.58 9.46
N GLY A 223 -16.24 8.58 9.27
CA GLY A 223 -16.18 9.51 8.14
C GLY A 223 -16.49 8.85 6.79
N VAL A 224 -17.27 7.77 6.79
CA VAL A 224 -17.64 7.00 5.59
C VAL A 224 -19.07 7.31 5.13
N MET A 225 -19.42 6.90 3.91
CA MET A 225 -20.72 7.24 3.31
C MET A 225 -21.86 6.30 3.71
N ASN A 226 -21.57 5.04 4.05
CA ASN A 226 -22.61 4.05 4.32
C ASN A 226 -22.14 2.95 5.29
N ALA A 227 -23.10 2.18 5.78
CA ALA A 227 -22.87 1.13 6.77
C ALA A 227 -21.97 0.00 6.27
N LYS A 228 -22.09 -0.40 4.99
CA LYS A 228 -21.23 -1.47 4.43
C LYS A 228 -19.76 -1.05 4.43
N HIS A 229 -19.48 0.19 4.05
CA HIS A 229 -18.15 0.78 4.12
C HIS A 229 -17.67 0.86 5.57
N ALA A 230 -18.53 1.28 6.51
CA ALA A 230 -18.21 1.33 7.93
C ALA A 230 -17.83 -0.04 8.51
N ILE A 231 -18.62 -1.08 8.20
CA ILE A 231 -18.37 -2.46 8.63
C ILE A 231 -17.03 -2.94 8.09
N ARG A 232 -16.80 -2.80 6.77
CA ARG A 232 -15.55 -3.18 6.11
C ARG A 232 -14.35 -2.50 6.76
N LEU A 233 -14.40 -1.18 6.90
CA LEU A 233 -13.31 -0.39 7.46
C LEU A 233 -13.06 -0.74 8.94
N GLY A 234 -14.12 -0.98 9.72
CA GLY A 234 -14.00 -1.43 11.10
C GLY A 234 -13.28 -2.77 11.26
N VAL A 235 -13.52 -3.72 10.33
CA VAL A 235 -12.80 -5.00 10.27
C VAL A 235 -11.34 -4.80 9.83
N GLU A 236 -11.10 -4.10 8.72
CA GLU A 236 -9.76 -3.88 8.16
C GLU A 236 -8.81 -3.20 9.15
N LEU A 237 -9.32 -2.22 9.91
CA LEU A 237 -8.54 -1.52 10.93
C LEU A 237 -8.45 -2.27 12.27
N GLN A 238 -9.15 -3.41 12.41
CA GLN A 238 -9.35 -4.16 13.65
C GLN A 238 -9.86 -3.26 14.81
N LEU A 239 -10.84 -2.41 14.50
CA LEU A 239 -11.51 -1.56 15.49
C LEU A 239 -12.68 -2.28 16.18
N ILE A 240 -13.20 -3.34 15.56
CA ILE A 240 -14.30 -4.15 16.08
C ILE A 240 -13.75 -5.19 17.05
N LYS A 241 -14.24 -5.17 18.28
CA LYS A 241 -13.91 -6.16 19.31
C LYS A 241 -14.96 -7.28 19.31
N PRO A 242 -14.55 -8.55 19.47
CA PRO A 242 -15.50 -9.64 19.69
C PRO A 242 -16.39 -9.35 20.90
N VAL A 243 -17.69 -9.64 20.76
CA VAL A 243 -18.62 -9.54 21.89
C VAL A 243 -18.49 -10.83 22.68
N SER A 244 -17.95 -10.76 23.89
CA SER A 244 -17.93 -11.88 24.83
C SER A 244 -19.36 -12.30 25.14
N LYS A 245 -19.63 -13.61 25.20
CA LYS A 245 -20.82 -14.13 25.87
C LYS A 245 -20.69 -13.94 27.38
#